data_AF-A0A382D287-F1
#
_entry.id   AF-A0A382D287-F1
#
_cell.length_a   1.000
_cell.length_b   1.000
_cell.length_c   1.000
_cell.angle_alpha   90.00
_cell.angle_beta   90.00
_cell.angle_gamma   90.00
#
_symmetry.space_group_name_H-M   'P 1'
#
loop_
_entity.id
_entity.type
_entity.pdbx_description
1 polymer ?
#
loop_
_entity_poly.entity_id
_entity_poly.type
_entity_poly.pdbx_seq_one_letter_code
_entity_poly.pdbx_strand_id
1 'polypeptide(L)'
;MTPKIVLVTIGILMMLQGIGLFLGAGSIEEYTDPTEAMLAMGARLNEAKGLMTLLVGVILLASFNIDSNSAKKVVFGTGIAMAICCVFSAERHVNQVWNDEGGPPLLIPIVFGLLALWSFYVSLKKDSSE
;
A
#
# COMPACT_ATOMS: atom_id res chain seq x y z
N MET A 1 8.12 4.50 -19.97
CA MET A 1 8.37 4.78 -18.55
C MET A 1 9.30 3.72 -18.00
N THR A 2 10.25 4.08 -17.14
CA THR A 2 11.25 3.12 -16.63
C THR A 2 10.78 2.47 -15.33
N PRO A 3 11.21 1.23 -15.04
CA PRO A 3 10.93 0.56 -13.76
C PRO A 3 11.37 1.39 -12.54
N LYS A 4 12.46 2.16 -12.67
CA LYS A 4 12.95 3.07 -11.63
C LYS A 4 11.94 4.14 -11.25
N ILE A 5 11.24 4.73 -12.24
CA ILE A 5 10.21 5.74 -11.98
C ILE A 5 9.04 5.13 -11.20
N VAL A 6 8.62 3.90 -11.55
CA VAL A 6 7.58 3.18 -10.80
C VAL A 6 8.02 2.96 -9.35
N LEU A 7 9.25 2.47 -9.14
CA LEU A 7 9.81 2.24 -7.81
C LEU A 7 9.79 3.50 -6.94
N VAL A 8 10.30 4.61 -7.46
CA VAL A 8 10.33 5.88 -6.73
C VAL A 8 8.92 6.38 -6.46
N THR A 9 8.03 6.30 -7.44
CA THR A 9 6.64 6.76 -7.27
C THR A 9 5.91 5.97 -6.19
N ILE A 10 5.97 4.64 -6.26
CA ILE A 10 5.37 3.78 -5.24
C ILE A 10 6.05 3.97 -3.88
N GLY A 11 7.38 4.13 -3.85
CA GLY A 11 8.13 4.43 -2.64
C GLY A 11 7.65 5.72 -1.95
N ILE A 12 7.46 6.81 -2.71
CA ILE A 12 6.89 8.07 -2.19
C ILE A 12 5.48 7.84 -1.64
N LEU A 13 4.62 7.15 -2.40
CA LEU A 13 3.25 6.88 -1.97
C LEU A 13 3.21 6.08 -0.67
N MET A 14 4.01 5.01 -0.55
CA MET A 14 4.09 4.19 0.66
C MET A 14 4.69 4.97 1.83
N MET A 15 5.70 5.81 1.59
CA MET A 15 6.25 6.68 2.62
C MET A 15 5.20 7.65 3.17
N LEU A 16 4.48 8.35 2.29
CA LEU A 16 3.42 9.29 2.69
C LEU A 16 2.27 8.57 3.40
N GLN A 17 1.86 7.40 2.91
CA GLN A 17 0.85 6.58 3.56
C GLN A 17 1.30 6.13 4.96
N GLY A 18 2.55 5.70 5.11
CA GLY A 18 3.13 5.31 6.39
C GLY A 18 3.14 6.46 7.40
N ILE A 19 3.54 7.66 6.97
CA ILE A 19 3.48 8.87 7.81
C ILE A 19 2.03 9.17 8.22
N GLY A 20 1.09 9.13 7.28
CA GLY A 20 -0.32 9.40 7.54
C GLY A 20 -0.93 8.42 8.55
N LEU A 21 -0.64 7.12 8.42
CA LEU A 21 -1.10 6.10 9.36
C LEU A 21 -0.44 6.23 10.74
N PHE A 22 0.84 6.57 10.79
CA PHE A 22 1.58 6.72 12.03
C PHE A 22 1.08 7.94 12.84
N LEU A 23 0.91 9.09 12.18
CA LEU A 23 0.45 10.32 12.83
C LEU A 23 -1.08 10.34 13.06
N GLY A 24 -1.85 9.68 12.19
CA GLY A 24 -3.30 9.58 12.27
C GLY A 24 -3.82 8.46 13.17
N ALA A 25 -2.95 7.75 13.87
CA ALA A 25 -3.31 6.58 14.67
C ALA A 25 -4.37 6.85 15.76
N GLY A 26 -4.49 8.08 16.26
CA GLY A 26 -5.44 8.46 17.31
C GLY A 26 -6.89 8.66 16.87
N SER A 27 -7.20 8.71 15.57
CA SER A 27 -8.54 9.10 15.08
C SER A 27 -9.49 7.93 14.80
N ILE A 28 -9.55 6.93 15.69
CA ILE A 28 -10.48 5.81 15.54
C ILE A 28 -11.87 6.24 16.03
N GLU A 29 -12.65 6.86 15.14
CA GLU A 29 -13.95 7.47 15.50
C GLU A 29 -15.16 6.58 15.19
N GLU A 30 -14.97 5.36 14.67
CA GLU A 30 -16.09 4.56 14.11
C GLU A 30 -16.55 3.34 14.93
N TYR A 31 -16.12 3.20 16.18
CA TYR A 31 -16.72 2.18 17.06
C TYR A 31 -17.84 2.79 17.92
N THR A 32 -18.98 2.11 18.03
CA THR A 32 -20.00 2.42 19.04
C THR A 32 -19.47 2.03 20.42
N ASP A 33 -19.41 2.98 21.35
CA ASP A 33 -18.98 2.82 22.75
C ASP A 33 -17.63 2.06 22.96
N PRO A 34 -16.51 2.49 22.35
CA PRO A 34 -15.23 1.83 22.52
C PRO A 34 -14.67 2.10 23.92
N THR A 35 -14.13 1.06 24.56
CA THR A 35 -13.35 1.24 25.79
C THR A 35 -12.03 1.96 25.50
N GLU A 36 -11.48 2.68 26.49
CA GLU A 36 -10.17 3.34 26.34
C GLU A 36 -9.05 2.37 25.94
N ALA A 37 -9.11 1.12 26.43
CA ALA A 37 -8.16 0.08 26.06
C ALA A 37 -8.26 -0.31 24.58
N MET A 38 -9.47 -0.33 24.00
CA MET A 38 -9.69 -0.61 22.58
C MET A 38 -9.16 0.54 21.70
N LEU A 39 -9.41 1.79 22.10
CA LEU A 39 -8.86 2.96 21.41
C LEU A 39 -7.33 2.94 21.42
N ALA A 40 -6.72 2.70 22.58
CA ALA A 40 -5.27 2.62 22.72
C ALA A 40 -4.67 1.46 21.92
N MET A 41 -5.33 0.30 21.88
CA MET A 41 -4.89 -0.85 21.08
C MET A 41 -4.97 -0.54 19.59
N GLY A 42 -6.08 0.04 19.12
CA GLY A 42 -6.25 0.42 17.73
C GLY A 42 -5.23 1.47 17.29
N ALA A 43 -4.95 2.47 18.13
CA ALA A 43 -3.93 3.48 17.84
C ALA A 43 -2.54 2.85 17.69
N ARG A 44 -2.13 2.01 18.65
CA ARG A 44 -0.84 1.28 18.55
C ARG A 44 -0.76 0.39 17.31
N LEU A 45 -1.88 -0.22 16.91
CA LEU A 45 -1.94 -1.01 15.68
C LEU A 45 -1.73 -0.14 14.43
N ASN A 46 -2.36 1.04 14.38
CA ASN A 46 -2.17 1.99 13.28
C ASN A 46 -0.75 2.57 13.25
N GLU A 47 -0.15 2.88 14.40
CA GLU A 47 1.26 3.27 14.50
C GLU A 47 2.18 2.18 13.94
N ALA A 48 2.00 0.94 14.39
CA ALA A 48 2.79 -0.19 13.92
C ALA A 48 2.62 -0.41 12.41
N LYS A 49 1.39 -0.34 11.89
CA LYS A 49 1.13 -0.39 10.45
C LYS A 49 1.82 0.74 9.71
N GLY A 50 1.69 1.97 10.20
CA GLY A 50 2.33 3.16 9.62
C GLY A 50 3.84 3.02 9.54
N LEU A 51 4.49 2.53 10.61
CA LEU A 51 5.93 2.25 10.62
C LEU A 51 6.32 1.19 9.59
N MET A 52 5.58 0.08 9.50
CA MET A 52 5.87 -0.98 8.53
C MET A 52 5.72 -0.48 7.09
N THR A 53 4.67 0.30 6.80
CA THR A 53 4.45 0.90 5.48
C THR A 53 5.54 1.94 5.14
N LEU A 54 5.94 2.76 6.12
CA LEU A 54 7.05 3.70 5.97
C LEU A 54 8.35 2.98 5.62
N LEU A 55 8.65 1.88 6.31
CA LEU A 55 9.85 1.07 6.10
C LEU A 55 9.90 0.54 4.66
N VAL A 56 8.77 0.03 4.14
CA VAL A 56 8.64 -0.36 2.73
C VAL A 56 8.90 0.82 1.80
N GLY A 57 8.30 1.99 2.07
CA GLY A 57 8.53 3.20 1.28
C GLY A 57 10.00 3.60 1.21
N VAL A 58 10.69 3.59 2.35
CA VAL A 58 12.13 3.90 2.44
C VAL A 58 12.97 2.87 1.67
N ILE A 59 12.69 1.57 1.78
CA ILE A 59 13.41 0.53 1.03
C ILE A 59 13.26 0.73 -0.48
N LEU A 60 12.04 0.99 -0.96
CA LEU A 60 11.79 1.20 -2.39
C LEU A 60 12.48 2.49 -2.89
N LEU A 61 12.48 3.56 -2.09
CA LEU A 61 13.20 4.79 -2.40
C LEU A 61 14.71 4.57 -2.44
N ALA A 62 15.28 3.88 -1.47
CA ALA A 62 16.71 3.56 -1.43
C ALA A 62 17.14 2.64 -2.60
N SER A 63 16.21 1.88 -3.17
CA SER A 63 16.45 0.98 -4.30
C SER A 63 16.54 1.70 -5.66
N PHE A 64 16.42 3.04 -5.73
CA PHE A 64 16.40 3.78 -7.00
C PHE A 64 17.67 3.62 -7.86
N ASN A 65 18.81 3.32 -7.23
CA ASN A 65 20.12 3.27 -7.88
C ASN A 65 20.51 1.87 -8.40
N ILE A 66 19.59 0.91 -8.44
CA ILE A 66 19.85 -0.43 -9.02
C ILE A 66 19.81 -0.40 -10.56
N ASP A 67 20.33 -1.43 -11.23
CA ASP A 67 20.24 -1.54 -12.69
C ASP A 67 18.78 -1.76 -13.16
N SER A 68 18.51 -1.51 -14.43
CA SER A 68 17.14 -1.57 -14.98
C SER A 68 16.52 -2.97 -14.88
N ASN A 69 17.32 -4.03 -15.04
CA ASN A 69 16.83 -5.40 -15.01
C ASN A 69 16.47 -5.83 -13.58
N SER A 70 17.32 -5.49 -12.61
CA SER A 70 17.01 -5.63 -11.18
C SER A 70 15.79 -4.80 -10.80
N ALA A 71 15.67 -3.57 -11.30
CA ALA A 71 14.50 -2.73 -11.06
C ALA A 71 13.21 -3.36 -11.60
N LYS A 72 13.21 -4.01 -12.77
CA LYS A 72 12.05 -4.77 -13.28
C LYS A 72 11.60 -5.85 -12.30
N LYS A 73 12.55 -6.60 -11.72
CA LYS A 73 12.24 -7.66 -10.75
C LYS A 73 11.64 -7.09 -9.45
N VAL A 74 12.20 -6.01 -8.93
CA VAL A 74 11.65 -5.35 -7.73
C VAL A 74 10.26 -4.81 -8.01
N VAL A 75 10.05 -4.11 -9.14
CA VAL A 75 8.72 -3.62 -9.56
C VAL A 75 7.72 -4.77 -9.70
N PHE A 76 8.12 -5.91 -10.28
CA PHE A 76 7.24 -7.08 -10.39
C PHE A 76 6.83 -7.60 -9.00
N GLY A 77 7.78 -7.73 -8.08
CA GLY A 77 7.51 -8.10 -6.69
C GLY A 77 6.61 -7.09 -5.97
N THR A 78 6.82 -5.79 -6.19
CA THR A 78 5.93 -4.72 -5.72
C THR A 78 4.52 -4.90 -6.28
N GLY A 79 4.38 -5.24 -7.57
CA GLY A 79 3.09 -5.53 -8.19
C GLY A 79 2.35 -6.69 -7.52
N ILE A 80 3.07 -7.78 -7.18
CA ILE A 80 2.50 -8.90 -6.42
C ILE A 80 2.02 -8.43 -5.04
N ALA A 81 2.84 -7.68 -4.32
CA ALA A 81 2.47 -7.17 -3.00
C ALA A 81 1.20 -6.29 -3.07
N MET A 82 1.12 -5.40 -4.08
CA MET A 82 -0.06 -4.57 -4.31
C MET A 82 -1.29 -5.39 -4.68
N ALA A 83 -1.14 -6.46 -5.48
CA ALA A 83 -2.25 -7.34 -5.81
C ALA A 83 -2.79 -8.07 -4.57
N ILE A 84 -1.90 -8.54 -3.68
CA ILE A 84 -2.28 -9.15 -2.39
C ILE A 84 -3.05 -8.14 -1.54
N CYS A 85 -2.54 -6.92 -1.39
CA CYS A 85 -3.24 -5.85 -0.67
C CYS A 85 -4.61 -5.54 -1.29
N CYS A 86 -4.69 -5.47 -2.61
CA CYS A 86 -5.94 -5.25 -3.35
C CYS A 86 -6.97 -6.34 -3.02
N VAL A 87 -6.61 -7.62 -3.16
CA VAL A 87 -7.53 -8.74 -2.92
C VAL A 87 -7.97 -8.76 -1.45
N PHE A 88 -7.02 -8.66 -0.52
CA PHE A 88 -7.34 -8.70 0.91
C PHE A 88 -8.25 -7.53 1.35
N SER A 89 -7.95 -6.31 0.89
CA SER A 89 -8.78 -5.14 1.18
C SER A 89 -10.11 -5.19 0.44
N ALA A 90 -10.19 -5.71 -0.78
CA ALA A 90 -11.45 -5.84 -1.51
C ALA A 90 -12.38 -6.82 -0.79
N GLU A 91 -11.90 -8.02 -0.47
CA GLU A 91 -12.70 -9.04 0.23
C GLU A 91 -13.22 -8.54 1.58
N ARG A 92 -12.42 -7.81 2.36
CA ARG A 92 -12.91 -7.28 3.64
C ARG A 92 -13.77 -6.03 3.49
N HIS A 93 -13.30 -5.03 2.75
CA HIS A 93 -13.98 -3.73 2.72
C HIS A 93 -15.27 -3.79 1.90
N VAL A 94 -15.31 -4.55 0.79
CA VAL A 94 -16.53 -4.71 -0.01
C VAL A 94 -17.60 -5.43 0.82
N ASN A 95 -17.24 -6.52 1.49
CA ASN A 95 -18.19 -7.25 2.33
C ASN A 95 -18.70 -6.39 3.49
N GLN A 96 -17.82 -5.64 4.16
CA GLN A 96 -18.22 -4.73 5.25
C GLN A 96 -19.15 -3.60 4.78
N VAL A 97 -18.84 -2.97 3.64
CA VAL A 97 -19.67 -1.90 3.07
C VAL A 97 -21.01 -2.45 2.57
N TRP A 98 -21.01 -3.64 1.96
CA TRP A 98 -22.24 -4.26 1.46
C TRP A 98 -23.16 -4.76 2.58
N ASN A 99 -22.59 -5.13 3.74
CA ASN A 99 -23.32 -5.57 4.92
C ASN A 99 -23.68 -4.43 5.90
N ASP A 100 -23.45 -3.16 5.52
CA ASP A 100 -23.66 -1.97 6.38
C ASP A 100 -22.90 -2.03 7.72
N GLU A 101 -21.78 -2.76 7.78
CA GLU A 101 -20.98 -2.93 9.02
C GLU A 101 -20.07 -1.73 9.30
N GLY A 102 -20.03 -0.74 8.40
CA GLY A 102 -18.97 0.26 8.36
C GLY A 102 -17.68 -0.37 7.87
N GLY A 103 -16.95 0.33 7.01
CA GLY A 103 -15.73 -0.21 6.42
C GLY A 103 -14.87 0.85 5.76
N PRO A 104 -13.56 0.61 5.62
CA PRO A 104 -12.69 1.57 4.99
C PRO A 104 -13.12 1.83 3.53
N PRO A 105 -12.87 3.03 2.98
CA PRO A 105 -13.34 3.40 1.65
C PRO A 105 -12.97 2.37 0.57
N LEU A 106 -13.95 2.03 -0.29
CA LEU A 106 -13.74 1.14 -1.45
C LEU A 106 -12.68 1.65 -2.44
N LEU A 107 -12.30 2.93 -2.34
CA LEU A 107 -11.20 3.51 -3.09
C LEU A 107 -9.86 2.82 -2.79
N ILE A 108 -9.64 2.34 -1.56
CA ILE A 108 -8.36 1.72 -1.14
C ILE A 108 -8.00 0.49 -2.00
N PRO A 109 -8.84 -0.55 -2.11
CA PRO A 109 -8.52 -1.70 -2.97
C PRO A 109 -8.36 -1.31 -4.45
N ILE A 110 -9.13 -0.34 -4.94
CA ILE A 110 -9.01 0.14 -6.33
C ILE A 110 -7.61 0.74 -6.58
N VAL A 111 -7.12 1.59 -5.67
CA VAL A 111 -5.77 2.18 -5.77
C VAL A 111 -4.70 1.08 -5.79
N PHE A 112 -4.79 0.09 -4.89
CA PHE A 112 -3.85 -1.03 -4.89
C PHE A 112 -3.91 -1.84 -6.19
N GLY A 113 -5.09 -2.10 -6.73
CA GLY A 113 -5.27 -2.78 -8.02
C GLY A 113 -4.62 -2.02 -9.18
N LEU A 114 -4.82 -0.70 -9.24
CA LEU A 114 -4.19 0.14 -10.27
C LEU A 114 -2.66 0.15 -10.16
N LEU A 115 -2.11 0.23 -8.94
CA LEU A 115 -0.67 0.14 -8.71
C LEU A 115 -0.10 -1.23 -9.09
N ALA A 116 -0.84 -2.31 -8.84
CA ALA A 116 -0.46 -3.66 -9.24
C ALA A 116 -0.40 -3.79 -10.77
N LEU A 117 -1.47 -3.37 -11.47
CA LEU A 117 -1.53 -3.38 -12.93
C LEU A 117 -0.41 -2.54 -13.56
N TRP A 118 -0.16 -1.35 -13.01
CA TRP A 118 0.90 -0.48 -13.48
C TRP A 118 2.29 -1.11 -13.30
N SER A 119 2.52 -1.73 -12.15
CA SER A 119 3.76 -2.45 -11.86
C SER A 119 3.98 -3.59 -12.84
N PHE A 120 2.97 -4.45 -13.05
CA PHE A 120 3.05 -5.56 -14.00
C PHE A 120 3.26 -5.08 -15.44
N TYR A 121 2.54 -4.05 -15.86
CA TYR A 121 2.71 -3.46 -17.18
C TYR A 121 4.16 -3.03 -17.42
N VAL A 122 4.75 -2.29 -16.48
CA VAL A 122 6.12 -1.78 -16.64
C VAL A 122 7.17 -2.88 -16.51
N SER A 123 6.98 -3.87 -15.64
CA SER A 123 7.94 -4.95 -15.47
C SER A 123 7.92 -5.98 -16.59
N LEU A 124 6.75 -6.24 -17.20
CA LEU A 124 6.58 -7.25 -18.25
C LEU A 124 6.71 -6.68 -19.67
N LYS A 125 6.74 -5.35 -19.81
CA LYS A 125 6.97 -4.72 -21.11
C LYS A 125 8.36 -5.13 -21.64
N LYS A 126 8.36 -5.76 -22.82
CA LYS A 126 9.59 -5.98 -23.60
C LYS A 126 10.19 -4.63 -24.00
N ASP A 127 11.50 -4.51 -23.87
CA ASP A 127 12.18 -3.33 -24.38
C ASP A 127 12.14 -3.39 -25.92
N SER A 128 11.88 -2.26 -26.57
CA SER A 128 11.65 -2.17 -28.02
C SER A 128 12.89 -2.48 -28.88
N SER A 129 13.93 -3.07 -28.30
CA SER A 129 15.24 -3.34 -28.89
C SER A 129 15.68 -4.80 -28.76
N GLU A 130 14.74 -5.71 -28.46
CA GLU A 130 14.91 -7.16 -28.65
C GLU A 130 14.04 -7.67 -29.80
#